data_AF-A0A7J8BW57-F1
#
_entry.id   AF-A0A7J8BW57-F1
#
_cell.length_a   1.000
_cell.length_b   1.000
_cell.length_c   1.000
_cell.angle_alpha   90.00
_cell.angle_beta   90.00
_cell.angle_gamma   90.00
#
_symmetry.space_group_name_H-M   'P 1'
#
loop_
_entity.id
_entity.type
_entity.pdbx_description
1 polymer ?
#
loop_
_entity_poly.entity_id
_entity_poly.type
_entity_poly.pdbx_seq_one_letter_code
_entity_poly.pdbx_strand_id
1 'polypeptide(L)'
;MGCAFVNFCILVPQNAWAQLTFWEASQLCLLLLSLTLATINARWLEPRITAAMWALQTVEKNQGLGGEVPGHHQGLDPYCQLRARDPKYNVLRQIFFRYHGLSSICNLGCVLSNGVCLAGLALGLRSL
;
A
#
# COMPACT_ATOMS: atom_id res chain seq x y z
N MET A 1 2.88 8.77 -5.90
CA MET A 1 1.86 9.52 -6.70
C MET A 1 2.45 10.22 -7.91
N GLY A 2 3.64 10.85 -7.81
CA GLY A 2 4.26 11.56 -8.95
C GLY A 2 4.46 10.71 -10.22
N CYS A 3 4.93 9.46 -10.11
CA CYS A 3 5.27 8.67 -11.30
C CYS A 3 4.07 8.28 -12.18
N ALA A 4 2.92 7.90 -11.58
CA ALA A 4 1.72 7.56 -12.35
C ALA A 4 1.11 8.80 -13.05
N PHE A 5 1.17 9.95 -12.37
CA PHE A 5 0.76 11.24 -12.95
C PHE A 5 1.69 11.66 -14.09
N VAL A 6 3.01 11.55 -13.92
CA VAL A 6 3.99 11.83 -14.97
C VAL A 6 3.80 10.89 -16.17
N ASN A 7 3.61 9.58 -15.93
CA ASN A 7 3.31 8.62 -17.00
C ASN A 7 2.02 8.98 -17.75
N PHE A 8 0.96 9.39 -17.03
CA PHE A 8 -0.28 9.87 -17.64
C PHE A 8 -0.06 11.15 -18.48
N CYS A 9 0.67 12.13 -17.95
CA CYS A 9 1.02 13.37 -18.66
C CYS A 9 1.91 13.15 -19.89
N ILE A 10 2.68 12.05 -19.94
CA ILE A 10 3.47 11.66 -21.12
C ILE A 10 2.58 10.95 -22.15
N LEU A 11 1.63 10.10 -21.71
CA LEU A 11 0.76 9.33 -22.60
C LEU A 11 -0.35 10.18 -23.26
N VAL A 12 -0.92 11.13 -22.51
CA VAL A 12 -2.07 11.96 -22.94
C VAL A 12 -1.80 12.82 -24.19
N PRO A 13 -0.62 13.46 -24.35
CA PRO A 13 -0.31 14.26 -25.53
C PRO A 13 0.12 13.44 -26.75
N GLN A 14 0.58 12.20 -26.54
CA GLN A 14 1.13 11.35 -27.62
C GLN A 14 0.05 10.65 -28.45
N ASN A 15 -1.17 10.50 -27.91
CA ASN A 15 -2.25 9.76 -28.55
C ASN A 15 -3.36 10.66 -29.08
N ALA A 16 -3.65 10.55 -30.38
CA ALA A 16 -4.90 11.01 -30.95
C ALA A 16 -6.03 10.12 -30.38
N TRP A 17 -6.76 10.64 -29.39
CA TRP A 17 -7.82 9.94 -28.64
C TRP A 17 -8.88 9.20 -29.48
N ALA A 18 -8.96 9.49 -30.78
CA ALA A 18 -9.82 8.81 -31.74
C ALA A 18 -9.32 7.43 -32.21
N GLN A 19 -8.06 7.06 -31.98
CA GLN A 19 -7.45 5.78 -32.42
C GLN A 19 -6.64 5.11 -31.30
N LEU A 20 -7.21 5.03 -30.10
CA LEU A 20 -6.55 4.29 -29.03
C LEU A 20 -6.54 2.79 -29.36
N THR A 21 -5.35 2.19 -29.43
CA THR A 21 -5.22 0.74 -29.57
C THR A 21 -5.69 0.04 -28.29
N PHE A 22 -6.11 -1.23 -28.40
CA PHE A 22 -6.50 -2.04 -27.24
C PHE A 22 -5.39 -2.09 -26.16
N TRP A 23 -4.13 -2.05 -26.59
CA TRP A 23 -2.96 -2.03 -25.72
C TRP A 23 -2.86 -0.74 -24.90
N GLU A 24 -2.99 0.43 -25.53
CA GLU A 24 -2.94 1.73 -24.86
C GLU A 24 -4.13 1.96 -23.93
N ALA A 25 -5.31 1.49 -24.33
CA ALA A 25 -6.51 1.49 -23.49
C ALA A 25 -6.30 0.67 -22.21
N SER A 26 -5.64 -0.49 -22.33
CA SER A 26 -5.28 -1.33 -21.16
C SER A 26 -4.29 -0.61 -20.24
N GLN A 27 -3.27 0.05 -20.79
CA GLN A 27 -2.29 0.81 -20.00
C GLN A 27 -2.94 1.99 -19.26
N LEU A 28 -3.82 2.76 -19.91
CA LEU A 28 -4.57 3.83 -19.25
C LEU A 28 -5.47 3.29 -18.14
N CYS A 29 -6.15 2.17 -18.37
CA CYS A 29 -7.00 1.54 -17.36
C CYS A 29 -6.19 1.09 -16.14
N LEU A 30 -5.01 0.47 -16.35
CA LEU A 30 -4.08 0.08 -15.29
C LEU A 30 -3.54 1.28 -14.51
N LEU A 31 -3.23 2.39 -15.20
CA LEU A 31 -2.80 3.64 -14.56
C LEU A 31 -3.91 4.25 -13.70
N LEU A 32 -5.13 4.36 -14.22
CA LEU A 32 -6.29 4.84 -13.49
C LEU A 32 -6.62 3.97 -12.27
N LEU A 33 -6.53 2.65 -12.43
CA LEU A 33 -6.73 1.70 -11.34
C LEU A 33 -5.66 1.90 -10.25
N SER A 34 -4.39 2.05 -10.64
CA SER A 34 -3.30 2.31 -9.68
C SER A 34 -3.45 3.65 -8.96
N LEU A 35 -3.89 4.70 -9.66
CA LEU A 35 -4.15 6.01 -9.06
C LEU A 35 -5.29 5.93 -8.04
N THR A 36 -6.36 5.19 -8.37
CA THR A 36 -7.50 4.96 -7.48
C THR A 36 -7.07 4.18 -6.24
N LEU A 37 -6.33 3.08 -6.41
CA LEU A 37 -5.79 2.27 -5.32
C LEU A 37 -4.87 3.10 -4.41
N ALA A 38 -3.95 3.89 -4.98
CA ALA A 38 -3.05 4.76 -4.23
C ALA A 38 -3.81 5.85 -3.46
N THR A 39 -4.87 6.42 -4.06
CA THR A 39 -5.68 7.45 -3.42
C THR A 39 -6.48 6.87 -2.26
N ILE A 40 -7.10 5.71 -2.43
CA ILE A 40 -7.79 4.99 -1.35
C ILE A 40 -6.80 4.64 -0.24
N ASN A 41 -5.59 4.19 -0.61
CA ASN A 41 -4.54 3.87 0.34
C ASN A 41 -4.17 5.08 1.21
N ALA A 42 -3.83 6.20 0.58
CA ALA A 42 -3.37 7.40 1.28
C ALA A 42 -4.50 8.11 2.05
N ARG A 43 -5.70 8.20 1.46
CA ARG A 43 -6.81 9.00 2.04
C ARG A 43 -7.63 8.24 3.07
N TRP A 44 -7.76 6.93 2.95
CA TRP A 44 -8.66 6.13 3.82
C TRP A 44 -7.93 5.08 4.65
N LEU A 45 -6.99 4.35 4.08
CA LEU A 45 -6.30 3.27 4.79
C LEU A 45 -5.26 3.83 5.76
N GLU A 46 -4.40 4.75 5.31
CA GLU A 46 -3.31 5.32 6.12
C GLU A 46 -3.82 5.95 7.44
N PRO A 47 -4.83 6.84 7.44
CA PRO A 47 -5.32 7.43 8.69
C PRO A 47 -5.89 6.39 9.66
N ARG A 48 -6.53 5.33 9.14
CA ARG A 48 -7.10 4.24 9.95
C ARG A 48 -6.02 3.31 10.51
N ILE A 49 -4.99 3.01 9.72
CA ILE A 49 -3.82 2.23 10.15
C ILE A 49 -3.08 3.00 11.24
N THR A 50 -2.85 4.30 11.05
CA THR A 50 -2.19 5.16 12.02
C THR A 50 -3.01 5.27 13.31
N ALA A 51 -4.33 5.47 13.23
CA ALA A 51 -5.18 5.48 14.42
C ALA A 51 -5.14 4.13 15.18
N ALA A 52 -5.19 3.00 14.46
CA ALA A 52 -5.06 1.68 15.05
C ALA A 52 -3.68 1.44 15.66
N MET A 53 -2.61 1.95 15.01
CA MET A 53 -1.23 1.90 15.52
C MET A 53 -1.10 2.67 16.83
N TRP A 54 -1.61 3.92 16.90
CA TRP A 54 -1.61 4.71 18.13
C TRP A 54 -2.41 4.04 19.26
N ALA A 55 -3.55 3.43 18.94
CA ALA A 55 -4.35 2.72 19.92
C ALA A 55 -3.62 1.46 20.43
N LEU A 56 -2.99 0.69 19.54
CA LEU A 56 -2.14 -0.45 19.91
C LEU A 56 -0.96 -0.01 20.78
N GLN A 57 -0.24 1.04 20.37
CA GLN A 57 0.90 1.58 21.10
C GLN A 57 0.52 2.09 22.49
N THR A 58 -0.67 2.68 22.64
CA THR A 58 -1.18 3.12 23.95
C THR A 58 -1.44 1.93 24.87
N VAL A 59 -2.05 0.86 24.36
CA VAL A 59 -2.30 -0.37 25.13
C VAL A 59 -0.98 -1.05 25.52
N GLU A 60 -0.02 -1.09 24.60
CA GLU A 60 1.32 -1.62 24.84
C GLU A 60 2.02 -0.82 25.95
N LYS A 61 2.04 0.52 25.85
CA LYS A 61 2.67 1.40 26.82
C LYS A 61 2.06 1.30 28.22
N ASN A 62 0.73 1.15 28.31
CA ASN A 62 0.03 0.94 29.58
C ASN A 62 0.40 -0.39 30.26
N GLN A 63 0.91 -1.36 29.50
CA GLN A 63 1.34 -2.67 29.98
C GLN A 63 2.87 -2.74 30.14
N GLY A 64 3.57 -1.62 30.02
CA GLY A 64 5.04 -1.54 30.09
C GLY A 64 5.76 -2.02 28.82
N LEU A 65 5.03 -2.18 27.71
CA LEU A 65 5.55 -2.58 26.39
C LEU A 65 5.66 -1.37 25.45
N GLY A 66 6.36 -1.49 24.33
CA GLY A 66 6.45 -0.39 23.33
C GLY A 66 7.55 0.66 23.56
N GLY A 67 8.46 0.43 24.52
CA GLY A 67 9.79 1.08 24.56
C GLY A 67 10.85 0.26 23.80
N GLU A 68 12.09 0.75 23.74
CA GLU A 68 13.23 -0.06 23.27
C GLU A 68 13.31 -1.33 24.12
N VAL A 69 12.93 -2.45 23.51
CA VAL A 69 12.98 -3.77 24.15
C VAL A 69 14.44 -4.05 24.47
N PRO A 70 14.84 -4.17 25.76
CA PRO A 70 16.19 -4.59 26.10
C PRO A 70 16.41 -5.94 25.44
N GLY A 71 17.42 -6.01 24.56
CA GLY A 71 17.76 -7.24 23.87
C GLY A 71 17.95 -8.35 24.91
N HIS A 72 17.25 -9.47 24.68
CA HIS A 72 17.23 -10.70 25.48
C HIS A 72 16.03 -10.88 26.44
N HIS A 73 14.84 -11.09 25.88
CA HIS A 73 13.72 -11.70 26.63
C HIS A 73 13.84 -13.22 26.60
N GLN A 74 14.26 -13.80 27.72
CA GLN A 74 14.26 -15.24 27.96
C GLN A 74 12.87 -15.65 28.50
N GLY A 75 11.87 -15.74 27.61
CA GLY A 75 10.49 -16.06 27.99
C GLY A 75 9.50 -15.98 26.83
N LEU A 76 8.26 -16.42 27.04
CA LEU A 76 7.19 -16.35 26.04
C LEU A 76 6.93 -14.88 25.67
N ASP A 77 7.02 -14.56 24.38
CA ASP A 77 6.92 -13.20 23.83
C ASP A 77 5.80 -12.40 24.53
N PRO A 78 6.13 -11.27 25.21
CA PRO A 78 5.16 -10.51 25.97
C PRO A 78 4.01 -9.97 25.10
N TYR A 79 4.23 -9.79 23.79
CA TYR A 79 3.17 -9.47 22.84
C TYR A 79 2.23 -10.65 22.56
N CYS A 80 2.73 -11.89 22.61
CA CYS A 80 1.91 -13.09 22.53
C CYS A 80 1.07 -13.29 23.81
N GLN A 81 1.64 -13.02 24.98
CA GLN A 81 0.89 -13.03 26.24
C GLN A 81 -0.20 -11.95 26.27
N LEU A 82 0.12 -10.74 25.80
CA LEU A 82 -0.84 -9.64 25.75
C LEU A 82 -2.01 -9.95 24.79
N ARG A 83 -1.71 -10.59 23.64
CA ARG A 83 -2.73 -11.10 22.72
C ARG A 83 -3.63 -12.16 23.35
N ALA A 84 -3.07 -13.07 24.14
CA ALA A 84 -3.84 -14.13 24.79
C ALA A 84 -4.71 -13.59 25.93
N ARG A 85 -4.24 -12.53 26.61
CA ARG A 85 -4.89 -11.96 27.81
C ARG A 85 -5.94 -10.89 27.48
N ASP A 86 -5.73 -10.10 26.41
CA ASP A 86 -6.63 -9.01 26.04
C ASP A 86 -7.28 -9.25 24.66
N PRO A 87 -8.58 -9.63 24.61
CA PRO A 87 -9.29 -9.83 23.35
C PRO A 87 -9.45 -8.53 22.56
N LYS A 88 -9.47 -7.35 23.20
CA LYS A 88 -9.55 -6.05 22.50
C LYS A 88 -8.25 -5.74 21.76
N TYR A 89 -7.10 -6.04 22.38
CA TYR A 89 -5.79 -5.91 21.72
C TYR A 89 -5.68 -6.82 20.49
N ASN A 90 -6.17 -8.07 20.59
CA ASN A 90 -6.16 -8.99 19.45
C ASN A 90 -7.02 -8.49 18.27
N VAL A 91 -8.22 -7.97 18.55
CA VAL A 91 -9.11 -7.39 17.52
C VAL A 91 -8.45 -6.17 16.85
N LEU A 92 -7.87 -5.25 17.63
CA LEU A 92 -7.16 -4.09 17.08
C LEU A 92 -6.00 -4.50 16.18
N ARG A 93 -5.22 -5.50 16.61
CA ARG A 93 -4.09 -6.03 15.84
C ARG A 93 -4.56 -6.67 14.54
N GLN A 94 -5.65 -7.42 14.56
CA GLN A 94 -6.24 -8.01 13.36
C GLN A 94 -6.74 -6.94 12.38
N ILE A 95 -7.36 -5.88 12.89
CA ILE A 95 -7.80 -4.73 12.09
C ILE A 95 -6.59 -4.04 11.45
N PHE A 96 -5.55 -3.77 12.23
CA PHE A 96 -4.30 -3.17 11.74
C PHE A 96 -3.67 -4.01 10.63
N PHE A 97 -3.49 -5.31 10.85
CA PHE A 97 -2.92 -6.22 9.85
C PHE A 97 -3.77 -6.27 8.57
N ARG A 98 -5.10 -6.28 8.68
CA ARG A 98 -5.99 -6.31 7.51
C ARG A 98 -5.88 -5.05 6.68
N TYR A 99 -5.86 -3.88 7.32
CA TYR A 99 -5.71 -2.61 6.60
C TYR A 99 -4.29 -2.43 6.05
N HIS A 100 -3.26 -2.81 6.80
CA HIS A 100 -1.88 -2.78 6.32
C HIS A 100 -1.66 -3.75 5.14
N GLY A 101 -2.27 -4.93 5.18
CA GLY A 101 -2.29 -5.88 4.06
C GLY A 101 -2.97 -5.29 2.82
N LEU A 102 -4.15 -4.66 2.98
CA LEU A 102 -4.82 -3.96 1.87
C LEU A 102 -3.95 -2.84 1.27
N SER A 103 -3.30 -2.06 2.13
CA SER A 103 -2.37 -1.00 1.74
C SER A 103 -1.19 -1.54 0.93
N SER A 104 -0.62 -2.65 1.36
CA SER A 104 0.47 -3.34 0.65
C SER A 104 0.02 -3.86 -0.72
N ILE A 105 -1.18 -4.44 -0.82
CA ILE A 105 -1.75 -4.90 -2.11
C ILE A 105 -1.96 -3.72 -3.06
N CYS A 106 -2.44 -2.57 -2.56
CA CYS A 106 -2.58 -1.35 -3.36
C CYS A 106 -1.22 -0.89 -3.91
N ASN A 107 -0.18 -0.87 -3.06
CA ASN A 107 1.17 -0.51 -3.47
C ASN A 107 1.75 -1.52 -4.49
N LEU A 108 1.57 -2.83 -4.28
CA LEU A 108 2.01 -3.86 -5.21
C LEU A 108 1.32 -3.70 -6.58
N GLY A 109 0.02 -3.44 -6.59
CA GLY A 109 -0.73 -3.14 -7.81
C GLY A 109 -0.16 -1.93 -8.56
N CYS A 110 0.25 -0.87 -7.84
CA CYS A 110 0.90 0.29 -8.43
C CYS A 110 2.28 -0.03 -9.02
N VAL A 111 3.09 -0.87 -8.36
CA VAL A 111 4.40 -1.27 -8.87
C VAL A 111 4.24 -2.07 -10.16
N LEU A 112 3.32 -3.04 -10.17
CA LEU A 112 3.05 -3.87 -11.34
C LEU A 112 2.51 -3.06 -12.51
N SER A 113 1.55 -2.15 -12.28
CA SER A 113 0.99 -1.32 -13.35
C SER A 113 2.05 -0.40 -13.97
N ASN A 114 2.86 0.26 -13.15
CA ASN A 114 3.93 1.12 -13.63
C ASN A 114 5.02 0.30 -14.35
N GLY A 115 5.36 -0.89 -13.85
CA GLY A 115 6.31 -1.79 -14.48
C GLY A 115 5.88 -2.23 -15.88
N VAL A 116 4.61 -2.62 -16.04
CA VAL A 116 4.03 -2.98 -17.35
C VAL A 116 4.02 -1.77 -18.29
N CYS A 117 3.67 -0.58 -17.79
CA CYS A 117 3.66 0.64 -18.60
C CYS A 117 5.07 1.00 -19.11
N LEU A 118 6.07 0.95 -18.23
CA LEU A 118 7.48 1.20 -18.58
C LEU A 118 8.03 0.15 -19.55
N ALA A 119 7.71 -1.13 -19.35
CA ALA A 119 8.12 -2.20 -20.26
C ALA A 119 7.51 -2.01 -21.66
N GLY A 120 6.23 -1.61 -21.73
CA GLY A 120 5.57 -1.29 -23.00
C GLY A 120 6.23 -0.11 -23.72
N LEU A 121 6.52 0.98 -23.01
CA LEU A 121 7.25 2.13 -23.57
C LEU A 121 8.65 1.74 -24.05
N ALA A 122 9.39 0.94 -23.27
CA ALA A 122 10.73 0.50 -23.62
C ALA A 122 10.75 -0.40 -24.88
N LEU A 123 9.73 -1.26 -25.04
CA LEU A 123 9.59 -2.09 -26.24
C LEU A 123 9.18 -1.27 -27.46
N GLY A 124 8.27 -0.30 -27.31
CA GLY A 124 7.86 0.60 -28.39
C GLY A 124 8.97 1.52 -28.87
N LEU A 125 9.82 2.01 -27.95
CA LEU A 125 11.03 2.77 -28.29
C LEU A 125 12.12 1.93 -28.98
N ARG A 126 12.13 0.61 -28.76
CA ARG A 126 13.09 -0.33 -29.39
C ARG A 126 12.68 -0.74 -30.80
N SER A 127 11.40 -0.61 -31.14
CA SER A 127 10.85 -0.94 -32.47
C SER A 127 10.88 0.22 -33.47
N LEU A 128 11.47 1.36 -33.07
CA LEU A 128 11.59 2.61 -33.82
C LEU A 128 13.06 2.84 -34.18
#